data_AF-A0AB37YW56-F1
#
_entry.id   AF-A0AB37YW56-F1
#
_cell.length_a   1.000
_cell.length_b   1.000
_cell.length_c   1.000
_cell.angle_alpha   90.00
_cell.angle_beta   90.00
_cell.angle_gamma   90.00
#
_symmetry.space_group_name_H-M   'P 1'
#
loop_
_entity.id
_entity.type
_entity.pdbx_description
1 polymer ?
#
loop_
_entity_poly.entity_id
_entity_poly.type
_entity_poly.pdbx_seq_one_letter_code
_entity_poly.pdbx_strand_id
1 'polypeptide(L)' 'MYKKIKVLSFAVAISLFLFGCEKSTASSKKEDVTVQIGIQQGLSPLLLAQKKGWFEEELKKEGVKVKWTEFQS' A
#
# COMPACT_ATOMS: atom_id res chain seq x y z
N MET A 1 22.35 -6.66 46.72
CA MET A 1 21.59 -7.56 45.81
C MET A 1 20.39 -6.88 45.14
N TYR A 2 19.74 -5.88 45.78
CA TYR A 2 18.64 -5.08 45.23
C TYR A 2 18.93 -4.31 43.93
N LYS A 3 20.19 -3.87 43.70
CA LYS A 3 20.58 -3.11 42.51
C LYS A 3 20.61 -3.97 41.24
N LYS A 4 21.02 -5.25 41.36
CA LYS A 4 21.01 -6.22 40.25
C LYS A 4 19.58 -6.66 39.90
N ILE A 5 18.70 -6.73 40.89
CA ILE A 5 17.27 -7.05 40.73
C ILE A 5 16.52 -5.92 40.01
N LYS A 6 16.82 -4.65 40.30
CA LYS A 6 16.24 -3.50 39.55
C LYS A 6 16.68 -3.46 38.09
N VAL A 7 17.95 -3.76 37.81
CA VAL A 7 18.48 -3.82 36.43
C VAL A 7 17.85 -4.98 35.65
N LEU A 8 17.68 -6.13 36.28
CA LEU A 8 17.03 -7.29 35.66
C LEU A 8 15.54 -7.03 35.38
N SER A 9 14.85 -6.35 36.29
CA SER A 9 13.45 -5.96 36.12
C SER A 9 13.24 -4.97 34.97
N PHE A 10 14.18 -4.04 34.77
CA PHE A 10 14.14 -3.09 33.65
C PHE A 10 14.37 -3.77 32.29
N ALA A 11 15.26 -4.76 32.24
CA ALA A 11 15.54 -5.52 31.02
C ALA A 11 14.35 -6.38 30.56
N VAL A 12 13.61 -6.98 31.49
CA VAL A 12 12.40 -7.77 31.18
C VAL A 12 11.26 -6.88 30.68
N ALA A 13 11.10 -5.67 31.23
CA ALA A 13 10.07 -4.73 30.80
C ALA A 13 10.26 -4.27 29.34
N ILE A 14 11.51 -4.11 28.88
CA ILE A 14 11.83 -3.74 27.50
C ILE A 14 11.52 -4.87 26.51
N SER A 15 11.70 -6.12 26.92
CA SER A 15 11.43 -7.28 26.05
C SER A 15 9.94 -7.45 25.70
N LEU A 16 9.03 -6.94 26.53
CA LEU A 16 7.58 -6.98 26.29
C LEU A 16 7.12 -5.96 25.23
N PHE A 17 7.92 -4.92 24.94
CA PHE A 17 7.62 -3.96 23.88
C PHE A 17 8.01 -4.44 22.47
N LEU A 18 8.73 -5.56 22.35
CA LEU A 18 9.23 -6.06 21.06
C LEU A 18 8.29 -7.07 20.37
N PHE A 19 7.15 -7.43 20.97
CA PHE A 19 6.16 -8.35 20.39
C PHE A 19 4.97 -7.65 19.69
N GLY A 20 5.03 -6.32 19.53
CA GLY A 20 3.90 -5.50 19.07
C GLY A 20 3.77 -5.26 17.56
N CYS A 21 4.34 -6.11 16.71
CA CYS A 21 4.07 -6.04 15.26
C CYS A 21 3.77 -7.44 14.73
N GLU A 22 2.58 -7.93 15.09
CA GLU A 22 1.95 -8.99 14.32
C GLU A 22 1.63 -8.39 12.94
N LYS A 23 2.57 -8.55 12.01
CA LYS A 23 2.33 -8.29 10.60
C LYS A 23 1.33 -9.37 10.18
N SER A 24 0.04 -9.06 10.31
CA SER A 24 -1.04 -9.90 9.81
C SER A 24 -0.67 -10.26 8.39
N THR A 25 -0.21 -11.49 8.22
CA THR A 25 -0.04 -12.09 6.90
C THR A 25 -1.46 -12.44 6.50
N ALA A 26 -2.23 -11.39 6.18
CA ALA A 26 -3.37 -11.54 5.33
C ALA A 26 -2.82 -12.26 4.12
N SER A 27 -3.16 -13.54 3.99
CA SER A 27 -2.97 -14.29 2.78
C SER A 27 -3.77 -13.53 1.74
N SER A 28 -3.11 -12.57 1.09
CA SER A 28 -3.65 -11.75 0.04
C SER A 28 -3.82 -12.71 -1.13
N LYS A 29 -4.97 -13.38 -1.13
CA LYS A 29 -5.61 -13.75 -2.37
C LYS A 29 -5.51 -12.49 -3.20
N LYS A 30 -4.70 -12.50 -4.26
CA LYS A 30 -4.58 -11.39 -5.20
C LYS A 30 -5.98 -11.20 -5.76
N GLU A 31 -6.75 -10.37 -5.10
CA GLU A 31 -8.03 -9.91 -5.60
C GLU A 31 -7.73 -9.27 -6.95
N ASP A 32 -8.55 -9.54 -7.95
CA ASP A 32 -8.43 -8.93 -9.27
C ASP A 32 -8.73 -7.43 -9.13
N VAL A 33 -7.74 -6.66 -8.68
CA VAL A 33 -7.87 -5.22 -8.44
C VAL A 33 -7.89 -4.51 -9.78
N THR A 34 -8.96 -3.74 -10.00
CA THR A 34 -9.10 -2.87 -11.17
C THR A 34 -9.24 -1.43 -10.72
N VAL A 35 -8.33 -0.57 -11.15
CA VAL A 35 -8.38 0.88 -10.94
C VAL A 35 -9.24 1.50 -12.05
N GLN A 36 -10.28 2.24 -11.66
CA GLN A 36 -11.09 3.02 -12.60
C GLN A 36 -10.69 4.49 -12.56
N ILE A 37 -10.23 5.02 -13.70
CA ILE A 37 -9.80 6.41 -13.84
C ILE A 37 -10.84 7.15 -14.67
N GLY A 38 -11.48 8.15 -14.06
CA GLY A 38 -12.37 9.07 -14.76
C GLY A 38 -11.57 10.18 -15.44
N ILE A 39 -11.92 10.56 -16.68
CA ILE A 39 -11.32 11.71 -17.36
C ILE A 39 -12.35 12.53 -18.16
N GLN A 40 -12.14 13.85 -18.24
CA GLN A 40 -12.82 14.75 -19.17
C GLN A 40 -11.93 15.05 -20.37
N GLN A 41 -12.54 15.27 -21.53
CA GLN A 41 -11.82 15.68 -22.73
C GLN A 41 -11.19 17.07 -22.53
N GLY A 42 -9.85 17.12 -22.54
CA GLY A 42 -9.10 18.37 -22.37
C GLY A 42 -7.59 18.14 -22.27
N LEU A 43 -6.80 19.20 -22.47
CA LEU A 43 -5.35 19.15 -22.27
C LEU A 43 -5.04 18.97 -20.78
N SER A 44 -4.80 17.72 -20.38
CA SER A 44 -4.45 17.35 -19.01
C SER A 44 -3.29 16.36 -18.98
N PRO A 45 -2.50 16.33 -17.89
CA PRO A 45 -1.49 15.29 -17.68
C PRO A 45 -2.08 13.88 -17.69
N LEU A 46 -3.33 13.70 -17.24
CA LEU A 46 -4.02 12.42 -17.29
C LEU A 46 -4.34 11.99 -18.73
N LEU A 47 -4.67 12.92 -19.63
CA LEU A 47 -4.86 12.61 -21.05
C LEU A 47 -3.54 12.14 -21.68
N LEU A 48 -2.42 12.80 -21.33
CA LEU A 48 -1.10 12.35 -21.77
C LEU A 48 -0.79 10.96 -21.23
N ALA A 49 -0.99 10.73 -19.94
CA ALA A 49 -0.75 9.43 -19.30
C ALA A 49 -1.61 8.31 -19.90
N GLN A 50 -2.89 8.58 -20.17
CA GLN A 50 -3.80 7.67 -20.86
C GLN A 50 -3.29 7.34 -22.27
N LYS A 51 -2.91 8.34 -23.05
CA LYS A 51 -2.38 8.15 -24.42
C LYS A 51 -1.03 7.43 -24.43
N LYS A 52 -0.25 7.55 -23.37
CA LYS A 52 1.05 6.90 -23.21
C LYS A 52 0.98 5.55 -22.51
N GLY A 53 -0.17 5.16 -21.95
CA GLY A 53 -0.34 3.89 -21.25
C GLY A 53 0.45 3.77 -19.94
N TRP A 54 0.85 4.88 -19.33
CA TRP A 54 1.77 4.85 -18.16
C TRP A 54 1.20 4.10 -16.97
N PHE A 55 -0.10 4.25 -16.70
CA PHE A 55 -0.74 3.58 -15.58
C PHE A 55 -0.87 2.07 -15.82
N GLU A 56 -1.24 1.67 -17.04
CA GLU A 56 -1.30 0.27 -17.45
C GLU A 56 0.06 -0.40 -17.33
N GLU A 57 1.12 0.26 -17.80
CA GLU A 57 2.49 -0.27 -17.78
C GLU A 57 2.99 -0.50 -16.36
N GLU A 58 2.81 0.48 -15.47
CA GLU A 58 3.28 0.38 -14.09
C GLU A 58 2.39 -0.54 -13.24
N LEU A 59 1.07 -0.42 -13.32
CA LEU A 59 0.14 -1.16 -12.47
C LEU A 59 0.03 -2.64 -12.88
N LYS A 60 0.28 -2.98 -14.15
CA LYS A 60 0.34 -4.38 -14.58
C LYS A 60 1.44 -5.16 -13.87
N LYS A 61 2.54 -4.52 -13.45
CA LYS A 61 3.62 -5.16 -12.68
C LYS A 61 3.11 -5.68 -11.33
N GLU A 62 2.10 -5.02 -10.78
CA GLU A 62 1.42 -5.40 -9.54
C GLU A 62 0.20 -6.30 -9.78
N GLY A 63 -0.08 -6.69 -11.03
CA GLY A 63 -1.26 -7.48 -11.40
C GLY A 63 -2.57 -6.68 -11.36
N VAL A 64 -2.48 -5.35 -11.40
CA VAL A 64 -3.64 -4.45 -11.34
C VAL A 64 -4.05 -4.05 -12.77
N LYS A 65 -5.35 -4.04 -13.04
CA LYS A 65 -5.93 -3.59 -14.31
C LYS A 65 -6.32 -2.11 -14.24
N VAL A 66 -6.21 -1.39 -15.34
CA VAL A 66 -6.67 0.00 -15.45
C VAL A 66 -7.84 0.07 -16.41
N LYS A 67 -8.87 0.81 -16.04
CA LYS A 67 -10.04 1.09 -16.88
C LYS A 67 -10.31 2.58 -16.89
N TRP A 68 -10.41 3.15 -18.09
CA TRP A 68 -10.75 4.55 -18.26
C TRP A 68 -12.24 4.74 -18.48
N THR A 69 -12.81 5.79 -17.88
CA THR A 69 -14.19 6.21 -18.11
C THR A 69 -14.20 7.68 -18.45
N GLU A 70 -14.76 8.03 -19.60
CA GLU A 70 -14.98 9.42 -19.96
C GLU A 70 -16.31 9.90 -19.41
N PHE A 71 -16.32 11.10 -18.82
CA PHE A 71 -17.55 11.72 -18.35
C PHE A 71 -17.76 13.08 -19.03
N GLN A 72 -18.99 13.29 -19.48
CA GLN A 72 -19.46 14.57 -20.03
C GLN A 72 -19.99 15.40 -18.86
N SER A 73 -19.62 16.67 -18.79
CA SER A 73 -20.20 17.66 -17.87
C SER A 73 -21.35 18.40 -18.51
#